data_AF-A0A6N8J194-F1
#
_entry.id   AF-A0A6N8J194-F1
#
_cell.length_a   1.000
_cell.length_b   1.000
_cell.length_c   1.000
_cell.angle_alpha   90.00
_cell.angle_beta   90.00
_cell.angle_gamma   90.00
#
_symmetry.space_group_name_H-M   'P 1'
#
loop_
_entity.id
_entity.type
_entity.pdbx_description
1 polymer ?
#
loop_
_entity_poly.entity_id
_entity_poly.type
_entity_poly.pdbx_seq_one_letter_code
_entity_poly.pdbx_strand_id
1 'polypeptide(L)'
;MKNPSPDVSKLVQNLVRLTGRDAHGYEAFVLADASIAVRNSTAAAYYPLEGWTSRFIRHLHQGFYDPPHGPTLSRCVEATRHNRGSGRQAAA
;
A
#
# COMPACT_ATOMS: atom_id res chain seq x y z
N MET A 1 -20.95 -12.61 -8.86
CA MET A 1 -19.91 -11.54 -8.84
C MET A 1 -20.53 -10.29 -9.44
N LYS A 2 -20.44 -9.13 -8.78
CA LYS A 2 -20.99 -7.87 -9.30
C LYS A 2 -19.95 -7.27 -10.25
N ASN A 3 -20.35 -6.88 -11.46
CA ASN A 3 -19.43 -6.34 -12.46
C ASN A 3 -18.98 -4.91 -12.09
N PRO A 4 -17.73 -4.53 -12.40
CA PRO A 4 -17.27 -3.17 -12.15
C PRO A 4 -18.10 -2.17 -12.97
N SER A 5 -18.38 -1.01 -12.39
CA SER A 5 -19.01 0.08 -13.13
C SER A 5 -17.95 0.68 -14.06
N PRO A 6 -18.12 0.65 -15.39
CA PRO A 6 -17.10 1.12 -16.32
C PRO A 6 -16.77 2.60 -16.12
N ASP A 7 -17.78 3.43 -15.86
CA ASP A 7 -17.63 4.87 -15.73
C ASP A 7 -16.94 5.24 -14.42
N VAL A 8 -17.35 4.62 -13.30
CA VAL A 8 -16.71 4.86 -12.01
C VAL A 8 -15.28 4.29 -11.99
N SER A 9 -15.04 3.16 -12.64
CA SER A 9 -13.69 2.59 -12.76
C SER A 9 -12.77 3.50 -13.57
N LYS A 10 -13.24 4.07 -14.68
CA LYS A 10 -12.49 5.08 -15.45
C LYS A 10 -12.20 6.33 -14.62
N LEU A 11 -13.17 6.81 -13.85
CA LEU A 11 -12.97 7.95 -12.95
C LEU A 11 -11.90 7.65 -11.90
N VAL A 12 -11.98 6.50 -11.22
CA VAL A 12 -10.96 6.05 -10.27
C VAL A 12 -9.57 6.02 -10.93
N GLN A 13 -9.46 5.41 -12.11
CA GLN A 13 -8.19 5.31 -12.82
C GLN A 13 -7.62 6.69 -13.19
N ASN A 14 -8.47 7.64 -13.60
CA ASN A 14 -8.05 9.00 -13.88
C ASN A 14 -7.59 9.73 -12.60
N LEU A 15 -8.30 9.56 -11.48
CA LEU A 15 -7.89 10.14 -10.19
C LEU A 15 -6.54 9.59 -9.74
N VAL A 16 -6.30 8.29 -9.88
CA VAL A 16 -5.00 7.67 -9.54
C VAL A 16 -3.89 8.25 -10.42
N ARG A 17 -4.10 8.38 -11.74
CA ARG A 17 -3.13 9.01 -12.66
C ARG A 17 -2.80 10.44 -12.28
N LEU A 18 -3.79 11.24 -11.87
CA LEU A 18 -3.59 12.63 -11.44
C LEU A 18 -2.72 12.73 -10.18
N THR A 19 -2.67 11.69 -9.36
CA THR A 19 -1.75 11.63 -8.20
C THR A 19 -0.35 11.14 -8.55
N GLY A 20 -0.05 10.88 -9.83
CA GLY A 20 1.25 10.38 -10.31
C GLY A 20 1.48 8.89 -10.05
N ARG A 21 0.42 8.14 -9.68
CA ARG A 21 0.46 6.70 -9.38
C ARG A 21 0.03 5.88 -10.60
N ASP A 22 0.45 4.62 -10.65
CA ASP A 22 -0.06 3.68 -11.65
C ASP A 22 -1.52 3.31 -11.33
N ALA A 23 -2.39 3.49 -12.32
CA ALA A 23 -3.81 3.22 -12.23
C ALA A 23 -4.17 1.78 -12.61
N HIS A 24 -3.22 1.00 -13.12
CA HIS A 24 -3.46 -0.39 -13.47
C HIS A 24 -3.89 -1.21 -12.24
N GLY A 25 -4.90 -2.06 -12.41
CA GLY A 25 -5.43 -2.91 -11.34
C GLY A 25 -6.40 -2.22 -10.39
N TYR A 26 -6.70 -0.92 -10.55
CA TYR A 26 -7.78 -0.27 -9.83
C TYR A 26 -9.13 -0.51 -10.51
N GLU A 27 -10.09 -0.99 -9.72
CA GLU A 27 -11.46 -1.27 -10.14
C GLU A 27 -12.45 -0.65 -9.16
N ALA A 28 -13.61 -0.24 -9.67
CA ALA A 28 -14.67 0.34 -8.87
C ALA A 28 -16.05 -0.24 -9.16
N PHE A 29 -16.86 -0.34 -8.12
CA PHE A 29 -18.21 -0.91 -8.16
C PHE A 29 -19.18 0.06 -7.50
N VAL A 30 -20.35 0.24 -8.13
CA VAL A 30 -21.51 0.84 -7.47
C VAL A 30 -22.31 -0.28 -6.83
N LEU A 31 -22.45 -0.21 -5.51
CA LEU A 31 -23.18 -1.20 -4.73
C LEU A 31 -24.69 -0.91 -4.71
N ALA A 32 -25.48 -1.86 -4.20
CA ALA A 32 -26.95 -1.76 -4.26
C ALA A 32 -27.51 -0.67 -3.32
N ASP A 33 -26.75 -0.36 -2.27
CA ASP A 33 -27.00 0.72 -1.30
C ASP A 33 -26.44 2.08 -1.77
N ALA A 34 -26.13 2.19 -3.08
CA ALA A 34 -25.50 3.35 -3.70
C ALA A 34 -24.08 3.68 -3.19
N SER A 35 -23.44 2.84 -2.37
CA SER A 35 -22.04 3.04 -1.99
C SER A 35 -21.07 2.70 -3.13
N ILE A 36 -19.86 3.25 -3.07
CA ILE A 36 -18.77 2.99 -4.01
C ILE A 36 -17.74 2.09 -3.33
N ALA A 37 -17.47 0.94 -3.92
CA ALA A 37 -16.34 0.11 -3.54
C ALA A 37 -15.18 0.34 -4.52
N VAL A 38 -13.99 0.65 -4.01
CA VAL A 38 -12.76 0.76 -4.82
C VAL A 38 -11.75 -0.26 -4.33
N ARG A 39 -11.23 -1.07 -5.23
CA ARG A 39 -10.23 -2.10 -4.94
C ARG A 39 -9.04 -2.04 -5.89
N ASN A 40 -7.89 -2.49 -5.39
CA ASN A 40 -6.77 -2.93 -6.21
C ASN A 40 -6.32 -4.33 -5.76
N SER A 41 -5.17 -4.78 -6.24
CA SER A 41 -4.59 -6.08 -5.85
C SER A 41 -4.20 -6.17 -4.37
N THR A 42 -4.06 -5.05 -3.68
CA THR A 42 -3.57 -4.98 -2.30
C THR A 42 -4.69 -4.74 -1.29
N ALA A 43 -5.62 -3.85 -1.59
CA ALA A 43 -6.61 -3.37 -0.64
C ALA A 43 -7.96 -3.07 -1.32
N ALA A 44 -9.00 -3.04 -0.50
CA ALA A 44 -10.34 -2.61 -0.88
C ALA A 44 -10.91 -1.67 0.19
N ALA A 45 -11.61 -0.62 -0.26
CA ALA A 45 -12.32 0.30 0.62
C ALA A 45 -13.71 0.62 0.08
N TYR A 46 -14.60 0.98 1.00
CA TYR A 46 -16.00 1.26 0.74
C TYR A 46 -16.31 2.69 1.18
N TYR A 47 -17.01 3.43 0.32
CA TYR A 47 -17.31 4.84 0.52
C TYR A 47 -18.81 5.09 0.30
N PRO A 48 -19.45 5.99 1.06
CA PRO A 48 -20.79 6.46 0.72
C PRO A 48 -20.76 7.19 -0.63
N LEU A 49 -21.89 7.23 -1.36
CA LEU A 49 -21.96 7.90 -2.67
C LEU A 49 -21.53 9.37 -2.60
N GLU A 50 -21.84 10.04 -1.50
CA GLU A 50 -21.52 11.45 -1.33
C GLU A 50 -20.07 11.64 -0.86
N GLY A 51 -19.31 12.46 -1.60
CA GLY A 51 -17.95 12.86 -1.22
C GLY A 51 -16.90 11.73 -1.27
N TRP A 52 -17.19 10.59 -1.90
CA TRP A 52 -16.28 9.46 -1.95
C TRP A 52 -14.93 9.79 -2.60
N THR A 53 -14.91 10.62 -3.63
CA THR A 53 -13.69 10.97 -4.37
C THR A 53 -12.66 11.65 -3.47
N SER A 54 -13.09 12.59 -2.62
CA SER A 54 -12.22 13.26 -1.64
C SER A 54 -11.64 12.28 -0.62
N ARG A 55 -12.45 11.34 -0.13
CA ARG A 55 -12.00 10.30 0.82
C ARG A 55 -11.02 9.33 0.15
N PHE A 56 -11.32 8.93 -1.07
CA PHE A 56 -10.46 8.06 -1.88
C PHE A 56 -9.10 8.71 -2.16
N ILE A 57 -9.07 9.97 -2.60
CA ILE A 57 -7.83 10.73 -2.83
C ILE A 57 -7.00 10.82 -1.54
N ARG A 58 -7.65 11.07 -0.39
CA ARG A 58 -6.97 11.07 0.91
C ARG A 58 -6.32 9.72 1.21
N HIS A 59 -7.02 8.60 0.99
CA HIS A 59 -6.46 7.26 1.17
C HIS A 59 -5.30 6.97 0.21
N LEU A 60 -5.38 7.43 -1.05
CA LEU A 60 -4.26 7.32 -2.00
C LEU A 60 -3.02 8.05 -1.48
N HIS A 61 -3.18 9.28 -0.98
CA HIS A 61 -2.04 10.03 -0.41
C HIS A 61 -1.46 9.40 0.86
N GLN A 62 -2.28 8.70 1.64
CA GLN A 62 -1.85 7.98 2.85
C GLN A 62 -1.21 6.62 2.55
N GLY A 63 -1.18 6.19 1.28
CA GLY A 63 -0.64 4.90 0.89
C GLY A 63 -1.49 3.71 1.32
N PHE A 64 -2.80 3.91 1.55
CA PHE A 64 -3.73 2.84 1.94
C PHE A 64 -3.75 1.67 0.95
N TYR A 65 -3.56 1.97 -0.34
CA TYR A 65 -3.58 1.01 -1.44
C TYR A 65 -2.18 0.50 -1.80
N ASP A 66 -1.14 0.93 -1.09
CA ASP A 66 0.22 0.49 -1.33
C ASP A 66 0.46 -0.87 -0.68
N PRO A 67 1.23 -1.77 -1.32
CA PRO A 67 1.61 -3.04 -0.71
C PRO A 67 2.26 -2.75 0.65
N PRO A 68 1.93 -3.53 1.70
CA PRO A 68 2.59 -3.37 2.98
C PRO A 68 4.08 -3.47 2.73
N HIS A 69 4.82 -2.40 3.03
CA HIS A 69 6.27 -2.47 3.07
C HIS A 69 6.58 -3.60 4.06
N GLY A 70 7.16 -4.70 3.56
CA GLY A 70 7.56 -5.83 4.40
C GLY A 70 8.36 -5.32 5.61
N PRO A 71 8.44 -6.10 6.71
CA PRO A 71 9.01 -5.63 7.96
C PRO A 71 10.33 -4.91 7.65
N THR A 72 10.34 -3.60 7.89
CA THR A 72 11.51 -2.78 7.64
C THR A 72 12.63 -3.41 8.47
N LEU A 73 13.57 -4.11 7.84
CA LEU A 73 14.79 -4.62 8.47
C LEU A 73 15.72 -3.45 8.80
N SER A 74 15.20 -2.43 9.48
CA SER A 74 15.96 -1.33 10.03
C SER A 74 15.87 -1.44 11.54
N ARG A 75 16.78 -2.24 12.09
CA ARG A 75 17.59 -2.00 13.31
C ARG A 75 17.87 -3.30 14.06
N CYS A 76 18.81 -4.09 13.54
CA CYS A 76 19.74 -4.88 14.35
C CYS A 76 21.16 -4.49 13.93
N VAL A 77 21.55 -3.26 14.28
CA VAL A 77 22.96 -2.92 14.47
C VAL A 77 23.12 -2.62 15.95
N GLU A 78 23.17 -3.69 16.73
CA GLU A 78 23.59 -3.67 18.13
C GLU A 78 24.46 -4.92 18.29
N ALA A 79 25.74 -4.79 17.98
CA ALA A 79 26.79 -4.53 18.95
C ALA A 79 27.08 -5.77 19.83
N THR A 80 27.81 -6.74 19.27
CA THR A 80 28.74 -7.55 20.07
C THR A 80 30.16 -7.15 19.69
N ARG A 81 30.66 -6.13 20.38
CA ARG A 81 32.09 -5.88 20.52
C ARG A 81 32.73 -7.09 21.21
N HIS A 82 33.98 -7.33 20.81
CA HIS A 82 35.03 -8.04 21.55
C HIS A 82 34.93 -9.56 21.66
N ASN A 83 35.64 -10.25 20.76
CA ASN A 83 36.49 -11.35 21.18
C ASN A 83 37.94 -11.02 20.83
N ARG A 84 38.69 -10.47 21.79
CA ARG A 84 40.16 -10.43 21.74
C ARG A 84 40.65 -11.83 22.11
N GLY A 85 40.86 -12.68 21.11
CA GLY A 85 41.72 -13.86 21.24
C GLY A 85 43.16 -13.48 20.92
N SER A 86 43.82 -12.80 21.87
CA SER A 86 45.28 -12.65 21.89
C SER A 86 45.87 -13.97 22.40
N GLY A 87 46.79 -14.56 21.65
CA GLY A 87 47.45 -15.81 22.05
C GLY A 87 48.36 -16.39 20.97
N ARG A 88 49.37 -15.63 20.58
CA ARG A 88 50.50 -16.08 19.75
C ARG A 88 51.70 -16.30 20.69
N GLN A 89 52.52 -17.32 20.39
CA GLN A 89 53.82 -17.72 21.02
C GLN A 89 53.74 -18.56 22.30
N ALA A 90 54.66 -19.48 22.63
CA ALA A 90 55.78 -20.16 21.95
C ALA A 90 56.36 -21.22 22.93
N ALA A 91 57.07 -22.22 22.39
CA ALA A 91 58.22 -22.96 22.95
C ALA A 91 58.17 -23.56 24.38
N ALA A 92 58.31 -24.89 24.45
CA ALA A 92 59.47 -25.60 25.04
C ALA A 92 59.43 -27.08 24.62
#